data_AF-A0A537RCV2-F1
#
_entry.id   AF-A0A537RCV2-F1
#
_cell.length_a   1.000
_cell.length_b   1.000
_cell.length_c   1.000
_cell.angle_alpha   90.00
_cell.angle_beta   90.00
_cell.angle_gamma   90.00
#
_symmetry.space_group_name_H-M   'P 1'
#
loop_
_entity.id
_entity.type
_entity.pdbx_description
1 polymer ?
#
loop_
_entity_poly.entity_id
_entity_poly.type
_entity_poly.pdbx_seq_one_letter_code
_entity_poly.pdbx_strand_id
1 'polypeptide(L)' 'IYNLPATDAIYQRFAGIDGSAYFVGGLGMTALTMSNIVVVPIRTGVGMRLGANVGYLKFTPTATWNPF' A
#
# COMPACT_ATOMS: atom_id res chain seq x y z
N ILE A 1 -4.25 3.76 -7.54
CA ILE A 1 -5.28 3.74 -6.47
C ILE A 1 -6.61 3.57 -7.15
N TYR A 2 -7.49 2.72 -6.62
CA TYR A 2 -8.77 2.39 -7.23
C TYR A 2 -9.91 2.68 -6.27
N ASN A 3 -11.05 3.11 -6.82
CA ASN A 3 -12.29 3.39 -6.11
C ASN A 3 -12.14 4.43 -4.98
N LEU A 4 -11.33 5.48 -5.20
CA LEU A 4 -11.14 6.57 -4.24
C LEU A 4 -12.28 7.61 -4.40
N PRO A 5 -13.19 7.76 -3.42
CA PRO A 5 -14.36 8.63 -3.56
C PRO A 5 -14.02 10.13 -3.43
N ALA A 6 -12.95 10.46 -2.71
CA ALA A 6 -12.43 11.81 -2.53
C ALA A 6 -10.94 11.74 -2.14
N THR A 7 -10.17 12.80 -2.38
CA THR A 7 -8.74 12.85 -2.03
C THR A 7 -8.50 12.56 -0.55
N ASP A 8 -9.34 13.08 0.33
CA ASP A 8 -9.17 12.94 1.78
C ASP A 8 -9.44 11.52 2.27
N ALA A 9 -10.15 10.71 1.47
CA ALA A 9 -10.39 9.30 1.78
C ALA A 9 -9.10 8.45 1.68
N ILE A 10 -7.98 9.03 1.22
CA ILE A 10 -6.69 8.33 1.26
C ILE A 10 -6.08 8.31 2.65
N TYR A 11 -6.40 9.29 3.53
CA TYR A 11 -5.75 9.47 4.83
C TYR A 11 -6.28 8.50 5.88
N GLN A 12 -6.02 7.22 5.65
CA GLN A 12 -6.41 6.13 6.50
C GLN A 12 -5.37 5.00 6.42
N ARG A 13 -5.69 3.88 7.06
CA ARG A 13 -4.86 2.69 7.13
C ARG A 13 -5.35 1.67 6.12
N PHE A 14 -4.43 1.06 5.39
CA PHE A 14 -4.71 0.01 4.42
C PHE A 14 -4.05 -1.29 4.87
N ALA A 15 -4.83 -2.36 4.93
CA ALA A 15 -4.34 -3.70 5.24
C ALA A 15 -4.02 -4.46 3.93
N GLY A 16 -2.99 -5.28 3.96
CA GLY A 16 -2.61 -6.12 2.84
C GLY A 16 -3.64 -7.20 2.57
N ILE A 17 -3.83 -7.48 1.28
CA ILE A 17 -4.63 -8.61 0.82
C ILE A 17 -3.71 -9.81 0.71
N ASP A 18 -4.05 -10.91 1.37
CA ASP A 18 -3.30 -12.16 1.30
C ASP A 18 -3.16 -12.65 -0.15
N GLY A 19 -1.97 -13.12 -0.51
CA GLY A 19 -1.67 -13.64 -1.85
C GLY A 19 -1.58 -12.60 -2.97
N SER A 20 -1.66 -11.30 -2.67
CA SER A 20 -1.64 -10.23 -3.69
C SER A 20 -0.26 -9.73 -4.10
N ALA A 21 0.81 -10.42 -3.68
CA ALA A 21 2.18 -10.04 -4.01
C ALA A 21 2.60 -10.61 -5.37
N TYR A 22 3.00 -9.74 -6.30
CA TYR A 22 3.50 -10.13 -7.62
C TYR A 22 4.88 -9.54 -7.88
N PHE A 23 5.72 -10.30 -8.59
CA PHE A 23 7.06 -9.89 -9.00
C PHE A 23 7.30 -10.14 -10.49
N VAL A 24 7.64 -9.09 -11.24
CA VAL A 24 7.94 -9.18 -12.67
C VAL A 24 9.09 -8.24 -13.01
N GLY A 25 10.19 -8.78 -13.55
CA GLY A 25 11.26 -7.99 -14.15
C GLY A 25 11.91 -6.94 -13.24
N GLY A 26 12.00 -7.17 -11.93
CA GLY A 26 12.55 -6.18 -10.98
C GLY A 26 11.51 -5.27 -10.32
N LEU A 27 10.23 -5.40 -10.70
CA LEU A 27 9.10 -4.68 -10.12
C LEU A 27 8.32 -5.59 -9.16
N GLY A 28 8.06 -5.10 -7.95
CA GLY A 28 7.20 -5.76 -6.97
C GLY A 28 5.95 -4.93 -6.68
N MET A 29 4.81 -5.60 -6.57
CA MET A 29 3.52 -4.99 -6.22
C MET A 29 2.77 -5.84 -5.20
N THR A 30 1.99 -5.18 -4.35
CA THR A 30 1.12 -5.81 -3.34
C THR A 30 -0.20 -5.03 -3.31
N ALA A 31 -1.34 -5.68 -3.17
CA ALA A 31 -2.62 -5.00 -3.03
C ALA A 31 -2.94 -4.76 -1.55
N LEU A 32 -3.36 -3.54 -1.24
CA LEU A 32 -3.82 -3.13 0.08
C LEU A 32 -5.24 -2.59 -0.04
N THR A 33 -6.11 -2.85 0.93
CA THR A 33 -7.49 -2.40 0.90
C THR A 33 -7.98 -1.82 2.22
N MET A 34 -8.91 -0.86 2.10
CA MET A 34 -9.68 -0.29 3.19
C MET A 34 -10.97 0.28 2.61
N SER A 35 -12.14 -0.05 3.19
CA SER A 35 -13.43 0.55 2.80
C SER A 35 -13.68 0.59 1.28
N ASN A 36 -13.45 -0.53 0.60
CA ASN A 36 -13.57 -0.70 -0.86
C ASN A 36 -12.57 0.09 -1.71
N ILE A 37 -11.61 0.80 -1.11
CA ILE A 37 -10.50 1.44 -1.80
C ILE A 37 -9.36 0.43 -1.92
N VAL A 38 -8.70 0.39 -3.08
CA VAL A 38 -7.55 -0.49 -3.32
C VAL A 38 -6.31 0.35 -3.67
N VAL A 39 -5.23 0.13 -2.92
CA VAL A 39 -3.93 0.77 -3.11
C VAL A 39 -2.93 -0.30 -3.52
N VAL A 40 -2.27 -0.08 -4.65
CA VAL A 40 -1.23 -0.99 -5.17
C VAL A 40 0.09 -0.22 -5.25
N PRO A 41 0.90 -0.23 -4.18
CA PRO A 41 2.27 0.30 -4.26
C PRO A 41 3.11 -0.54 -5.23
N ILE A 42 3.83 0.13 -6.12
CA ILE A 42 4.83 -0.49 -7.01
C ILE A 42 6.22 -0.09 -6.49
N ARG A 43 7.09 -1.07 -6.24
CA ARG A 43 8.45 -0.87 -5.73
C ARG A 43 9.46 -1.60 -6.59
N THR A 44 10.68 -1.08 -6.66
CA THR A 44 11.76 -1.64 -7.47
C THR A 44 13.03 -1.84 -6.65
N GLY A 45 13.93 -2.72 -7.10
CA GLY A 45 15.23 -2.95 -6.47
C GLY A 45 15.12 -3.45 -5.01
N VAL A 46 15.91 -2.88 -4.09
CA VAL A 46 15.93 -3.29 -2.67
C VAL A 46 14.58 -3.07 -1.98
N GLY A 47 13.84 -2.03 -2.39
CA GLY A 47 12.50 -1.71 -1.85
C GLY A 47 11.46 -2.81 -2.09
N MET A 48 11.72 -3.71 -3.04
CA MET A 48 10.88 -4.88 -3.30
C MET A 48 10.96 -5.94 -2.18
N ARG A 49 12.17 -6.28 -1.72
CA ARG A 49 12.35 -7.35 -0.71
C ARG A 49 11.77 -6.96 0.65
N LEU A 50 11.97 -5.70 1.01
CA LEU A 50 11.35 -5.10 2.19
C LEU A 50 9.84 -4.91 2.01
N GLY A 51 9.41 -4.78 0.76
CA GLY A 51 8.05 -4.43 0.40
C GLY A 51 7.07 -5.57 0.24
N ALA A 52 7.54 -6.74 -0.21
CA ALA A 52 6.72 -7.93 -0.40
C ALA A 52 6.06 -8.43 0.90
N ASN A 53 6.54 -7.99 2.07
CA ASN A 53 6.01 -8.36 3.39
C ASN A 53 5.22 -7.23 4.08
N VAL A 54 4.96 -6.11 3.40
CA VAL A 54 4.25 -4.97 4.02
C VAL A 54 2.74 -5.20 3.90
N GLY A 55 2.16 -5.84 4.91
CA GLY A 55 0.72 -6.02 5.06
C GLY A 55 -0.03 -4.81 5.64
N TYR A 56 0.63 -3.66 5.79
CA TYR A 56 0.03 -2.48 6.41
C TYR A 56 0.69 -1.18 5.94
N LEU A 57 -0.11 -0.21 5.49
CA LEU A 57 0.35 1.16 5.22
C LEU A 57 -0.64 2.17 5.80
N LYS A 58 -0.10 3.20 6.47
CA LYS A 58 -0.85 4.34 6.98
C LYS A 58 -0.49 5.58 6.16
N PHE A 59 -1.51 6.25 5.63
CA PHE A 59 -1.36 7.56 4.99
C PHE A 59 -1.88 8.65 5.92
N THR A 60 -1.12 9.73 6.05
CA THR A 60 -1.47 10.88 6.87
C THR A 60 -1.28 12.17 6.07
N PRO A 61 -2.06 13.22 6.37
CA PRO A 61 -1.90 14.52 5.71
C PRO A 61 -0.61 15.23 6.12
N THR A 62 -0.05 14.88 7.28
CA THR A 62 1.21 15.41 7.80
C THR A 62 2.16 14.28 8.18
N ALA A 63 3.46 14.53 8.12
CA ALA A 63 4.47 13.56 8.52
C ALA A 63 4.32 13.23 10.01
N THR A 64 4.33 11.93 10.35
CA THR A 64 4.24 11.47 11.74
C THR A 64 5.15 10.29 11.98
N TRP A 65 5.69 10.23 13.19
CA TRP A 65 6.44 9.07 13.68
C TRP A 65 5.53 7.95 14.16
N ASN A 66 4.26 8.24 14.46
CA ASN A 66 3.33 7.25 14.98
C ASN A 66 2.75 6.41 13.82
N PRO A 67 3.09 5.10 13.73
CA PRO A 67 2.59 4.23 12.67
C PRO A 67 1.14 3.76 12.89
N PHE A 68 0.58 4.03 14.07
CA PHE A 68 -0.83 3.78 14.42
C PHE A 68 -1.63 5.05 14.20
#